data_AF-A0A660N1D1-F1
#
_entry.id   AF-A0A660N1D1-F1
#
_cell.length_a   1.000
_cell.length_b   1.000
_cell.length_c   1.000
_cell.angle_alpha   90.00
_cell.angle_beta   90.00
_cell.angle_gamma   90.00
#
_symmetry.space_group_name_H-M   'P 1'
#
loop_
_entity.id
_entity.type
_entity.pdbx_description
1 polymer ?
#
loop_
_entity_poly.entity_id
_entity_poly.type
_entity_poly.pdbx_seq_one_letter_code
_entity_poly.pdbx_strand_id
1 'polypeptide(L)'
;NPKGSLKTTPNPIHRKLTMPKLNLAHIHLHQQPDGTREICVAPEYLAHGTQAAAYYQARDTTPVALRITTAFLPFEQRQPENQSAENLNFAALAHCPALQRLSFSEYRARQYSNLAALYALRHLTHLTLPHQSQPKIDLAQFPQLRELSCAGKGNAHNLSQAASLQRLYLFSFKDKDLSALGSLKNLQQLTLIRPAIETLNGLTELLQLETLDIAYARKLHDISALQQCPWLKSVALPAKFQG
;
A
#
# COMPACT_ATOMS: atom_id res chain seq x y z
N ASN A 1 -38.26 29.23 22.15
CA ASN A 1 -38.90 28.36 21.14
C ASN A 1 -38.50 28.88 19.77
N PRO A 2 -37.92 28.09 18.83
CA PRO A 2 -37.40 26.73 18.93
C PRO A 2 -35.86 26.68 18.81
N LYS A 3 -35.23 25.78 19.58
CA LYS A 3 -33.87 25.27 19.35
C LYS A 3 -34.00 24.16 18.31
N GLY A 4 -33.42 24.34 17.12
CA GLY A 4 -33.34 23.30 16.10
C GLY A 4 -32.38 22.20 16.54
N SER A 5 -32.94 21.09 17.03
CA SER A 5 -32.18 19.85 17.21
C SER A 5 -31.80 19.30 15.84
N LEU A 6 -30.51 19.35 15.51
CA LEU A 6 -29.95 18.56 14.42
C LEU A 6 -30.10 17.08 14.80
N LYS A 7 -31.14 16.44 14.28
CA LYS A 7 -31.21 14.99 14.19
C LYS A 7 -30.08 14.55 13.26
N THR A 8 -28.98 14.09 13.84
CA THR A 8 -27.98 13.31 13.12
C THR A 8 -28.66 12.02 12.68
N THR A 9 -28.90 11.89 11.38
CA THR A 9 -29.25 10.59 10.80
C THR A 9 -28.07 9.66 11.00
N PRO A 10 -28.25 8.42 11.49
CA PRO A 10 -27.15 7.48 11.60
C PRO A 10 -26.60 7.21 10.21
N ASN A 11 -25.28 7.30 10.07
CA ASN A 11 -24.57 6.86 8.87
C ASN A 11 -24.95 5.38 8.60
N PRO A 12 -25.47 5.02 7.40
CA PRO A 12 -26.03 3.68 7.12
C PRO A 12 -25.02 2.53 7.29
N ILE A 13 -23.74 2.83 7.45
CA ILE A 13 -22.64 1.87 7.71
C ILE A 13 -22.72 1.28 9.13
N HIS A 14 -23.43 1.92 10.08
CA HIS A 14 -23.58 1.44 11.45
C HIS A 14 -24.74 0.46 11.67
N ARG A 15 -25.20 -0.27 10.65
CA ARG A 15 -25.95 -1.50 10.95
C ARG A 15 -25.02 -2.39 11.76
N LYS A 16 -25.23 -2.44 13.08
CA LYS A 16 -24.57 -3.33 14.04
C LYS A 16 -24.47 -4.71 13.38
N LEU A 17 -23.29 -5.03 12.89
CA LEU A 17 -22.95 -6.38 12.49
C LEU A 17 -22.95 -7.18 13.77
N THR A 18 -24.08 -7.80 14.10
CA THR A 18 -24.13 -8.81 15.14
C THR A 18 -23.45 -10.05 14.56
N MET A 19 -22.14 -10.13 14.76
CA MET A 19 -21.35 -11.34 14.52
C MET A 19 -21.29 -12.14 15.83
N PRO A 20 -22.09 -13.20 16.02
CA PRO A 20 -22.19 -13.89 17.31
C PRO A 20 -20.92 -14.67 17.71
N LYS A 21 -19.86 -14.69 16.87
CA LYS A 21 -18.60 -15.40 17.12
C LYS A 21 -17.33 -14.58 16.89
N LEU A 22 -17.45 -13.29 16.53
CA LEU A 22 -16.28 -12.44 16.24
C LEU A 22 -16.25 -11.26 17.21
N ASN A 23 -15.13 -11.10 17.94
CA ASN A 23 -14.94 -9.92 18.77
C ASN A 23 -14.65 -8.71 17.87
N LEU A 24 -15.69 -7.92 17.60
CA LEU A 24 -15.64 -6.73 16.74
C LEU A 24 -15.09 -5.49 17.43
N ALA A 25 -14.77 -5.55 18.72
CA ALA A 25 -14.31 -4.37 19.47
C ALA A 25 -13.07 -3.70 18.87
N HIS A 26 -12.28 -4.46 18.09
CA HIS A 26 -11.01 -4.01 17.52
C HIS A 26 -11.00 -3.96 15.98
N ILE A 27 -12.17 -4.06 15.35
CA ILE A 27 -12.33 -4.02 13.90
C ILE A 27 -13.11 -2.78 13.50
N HIS A 28 -12.50 -1.96 12.65
CA HIS A 28 -13.12 -0.77 12.08
C HIS A 28 -13.40 -1.01 10.60
N LEU A 29 -14.66 -0.84 10.19
CA LEU A 29 -15.08 -1.09 8.82
C LEU A 29 -15.28 0.22 8.07
N HIS A 30 -14.71 0.28 6.89
CA HIS A 30 -14.83 1.40 5.97
C HIS A 30 -15.22 0.91 4.58
N GLN A 31 -15.86 1.77 3.80
CA GLN A 31 -16.08 1.54 2.39
C GLN A 31 -15.15 2.46 1.61
N GLN A 32 -14.27 1.89 0.79
CA GLN A 32 -13.43 2.67 -0.12
C GLN A 32 -14.30 3.26 -1.25
N PRO A 33 -13.86 4.33 -1.92
CA PRO A 33 -14.64 4.98 -2.99
C PRO A 33 -15.08 4.04 -4.12
N ASP A 34 -14.34 2.96 -4.38
CA ASP A 34 -14.65 1.96 -5.39
C ASP A 34 -15.57 0.83 -4.87
N GLY A 35 -16.13 0.97 -3.68
CA GLY A 35 -17.01 -0.01 -3.05
C GLY A 35 -16.29 -1.11 -2.28
N THR A 36 -14.95 -1.18 -2.31
CA THR A 36 -14.17 -2.18 -1.55
C THR A 36 -14.45 -2.05 -0.06
N ARG A 37 -14.73 -3.18 0.58
CA ARG A 37 -14.90 -3.27 2.03
C ARG A 37 -13.53 -3.31 2.69
N GLU A 38 -13.16 -2.25 3.39
CA GLU A 38 -11.90 -2.15 4.11
C GLU A 38 -12.08 -2.47 5.58
N ILE A 39 -11.24 -3.39 6.07
CA ILE A 39 -11.19 -3.84 7.45
C ILE A 39 -9.91 -3.28 8.05
N CYS A 40 -10.06 -2.36 8.99
CA CYS A 40 -8.96 -1.73 9.71
C CYS A 40 -8.78 -2.41 11.07
N VAL A 41 -7.56 -2.85 11.37
CA VAL A 41 -7.19 -3.47 12.64
C VAL A 41 -5.81 -3.00 13.10
N ALA A 42 -5.62 -2.96 14.42
CA ALA A 42 -4.29 -2.79 14.98
C ALA A 42 -3.48 -4.10 14.80
N PRO A 43 -2.14 -4.03 14.75
CA PRO A 43 -1.24 -5.17 14.55
C PRO A 43 -1.57 -6.41 15.39
N GLU A 44 -1.83 -6.22 16.68
CA GLU A 44 -2.16 -7.27 17.65
C GLU A 44 -3.50 -7.96 17.37
N TYR A 45 -4.37 -7.32 16.60
CA TYR A 45 -5.68 -7.83 16.18
C TYR A 45 -5.70 -8.30 14.72
N LEU A 46 -4.53 -8.51 14.09
CA LEU A 46 -4.45 -9.02 12.73
C LEU A 46 -5.23 -10.33 12.52
N ALA A 47 -5.22 -11.23 13.51
CA ALA A 47 -6.00 -12.46 13.44
C ALA A 47 -7.52 -12.21 13.36
N HIS A 48 -8.03 -11.24 14.12
CA HIS A 48 -9.44 -10.86 14.09
C HIS A 48 -9.81 -10.22 12.74
N GLY A 49 -8.96 -9.33 12.22
CA GLY A 49 -9.14 -8.72 10.91
C GLY A 49 -9.15 -9.74 9.77
N THR A 50 -8.28 -10.75 9.87
CA THR A 50 -8.22 -11.86 8.91
C THR A 50 -9.50 -12.71 8.95
N GLN A 51 -9.99 -13.04 10.15
CA GLN A 51 -11.26 -13.77 10.31
C GLN A 51 -12.45 -12.97 9.75
N ALA A 52 -12.49 -11.66 9.99
CA ALA A 52 -13.49 -10.77 9.40
C ALA A 52 -13.39 -10.77 7.87
N ALA A 53 -12.18 -10.70 7.32
CA ALA A 53 -11.97 -10.72 5.87
C ALA A 53 -12.51 -12.00 5.23
N ALA A 54 -12.15 -13.16 5.80
CA ALA A 54 -12.64 -14.45 5.35
C ALA A 54 -14.17 -14.55 5.47
N TYR A 55 -14.75 -14.04 6.57
CA TYR A 55 -16.19 -14.01 6.78
C TYR A 55 -16.95 -13.25 5.68
N TYR A 56 -16.43 -12.09 5.25
CA TYR A 56 -17.05 -11.28 4.20
C TYR A 56 -16.86 -11.90 2.81
N GLN A 57 -15.67 -12.42 2.53
CA GLN A 57 -15.37 -13.10 1.27
C GLN A 57 -16.26 -14.32 1.02
N ALA A 58 -16.70 -15.00 2.08
CA ALA A 58 -17.59 -16.15 1.98
C ALA A 58 -19.06 -15.80 1.69
N ARG A 59 -19.44 -14.52 1.75
CA ARG A 59 -20.86 -14.09 1.69
C ARG A 59 -21.23 -13.30 0.45
N ASP A 60 -20.30 -12.52 -0.07
CA ASP A 60 -20.55 -11.70 -1.24
C ASP A 60 -19.27 -11.50 -2.05
N THR A 61 -19.43 -10.99 -3.27
CA THR A 61 -18.33 -10.76 -4.21
C THR A 61 -17.66 -9.40 -4.00
N THR A 62 -18.01 -8.67 -2.94
CA THR A 62 -17.42 -7.34 -2.68
C THR A 62 -15.93 -7.53 -2.38
N PRO A 63 -15.02 -6.83 -3.08
CA PRO A 63 -13.61 -6.80 -2.74
C PRO A 63 -13.40 -6.52 -1.25
N VAL A 64 -12.47 -7.27 -0.63
CA VAL A 64 -12.07 -7.05 0.76
C VAL A 64 -10.64 -6.56 0.80
N ALA A 65 -10.43 -5.48 1.55
CA ALA A 65 -9.15 -4.91 1.89
C ALA A 65 -8.89 -5.08 3.39
N LEU A 66 -7.63 -5.33 3.75
CA LEU A 66 -7.19 -5.34 5.13
C LEU A 66 -6.14 -4.23 5.31
N ARG A 67 -6.42 -3.31 6.23
CA ARG A 67 -5.51 -2.23 6.60
C ARG A 67 -5.02 -2.43 8.03
N ILE A 68 -3.71 -2.60 8.18
CA ILE A 68 -3.05 -2.69 9.48
C ILE A 68 -2.66 -1.28 9.91
N THR A 69 -3.31 -0.76 10.95
CA THR A 69 -3.15 0.64 11.35
C THR A 69 -3.51 0.89 12.81
N THR A 70 -2.90 1.90 13.42
CA THR A 70 -3.33 2.41 14.74
C THR A 70 -4.03 3.77 14.62
N ALA A 71 -4.35 4.24 13.40
CA ALA A 71 -4.93 5.57 13.17
C ALA A 71 -6.23 5.86 13.95
N PHE A 72 -7.00 4.82 14.26
CA PHE A 72 -8.25 4.92 15.03
C PHE A 72 -8.02 4.96 16.55
N LEU A 73 -6.81 4.67 17.03
CA LEU A 73 -6.45 4.79 18.44
C LEU A 73 -6.17 6.25 18.82
N PRO A 74 -6.38 6.65 20.09
CA PRO A 74 -5.86 7.91 20.63
C PRO A 74 -4.36 8.04 20.39
N PHE A 75 -3.85 9.26 20.19
CA PHE A 75 -2.45 9.50 19.82
C PHE A 75 -1.46 8.86 20.80
N GLU A 76 -1.78 8.91 22.09
CA GLU A 76 -1.02 8.33 23.20
C GLU A 76 -0.94 6.80 23.12
N GLN A 77 -1.88 6.16 22.44
CA GLN A 77 -1.94 4.71 22.23
C GLN A 77 -1.38 4.28 20.86
N ARG A 78 -1.13 5.23 19.95
CA ARG A 78 -0.54 4.93 18.62
C ARG A 78 0.94 4.55 18.71
N GLN A 79 1.60 4.91 19.80
CA GLN A 79 3.00 4.62 20.06
C GLN A 79 3.15 4.08 21.48
N PRO A 80 3.41 2.77 21.67
CA PRO A 80 3.73 2.27 22.99
C PRO A 80 5.10 2.83 23.40
N GLU A 81 5.14 3.63 24.47
CA GLU A 81 6.38 4.09 25.10
C GLU A 81 7.23 2.91 25.64
N ASN A 82 6.70 1.68 25.63
CA ASN A 82 7.33 0.49 26.17
C ASN A 82 7.88 -0.48 25.10
N GLN A 83 9.13 -0.85 25.31
CA GLN A 83 10.06 -1.53 24.41
C GLN A 83 9.81 -3.04 24.20
N SER A 84 8.60 -3.56 24.45
CA SER A 84 8.28 -4.96 24.14
C SER A 84 8.07 -5.11 22.62
N ALA A 85 9.17 -5.43 21.94
CA ALA A 85 9.34 -5.71 20.51
C ALA A 85 8.06 -5.59 19.65
N GLU A 86 7.94 -4.50 18.89
CA GLU A 86 6.95 -4.28 17.82
C GLU A 86 7.15 -5.33 16.70
N ASN A 87 6.79 -6.59 16.95
CA ASN A 87 6.87 -7.70 16.01
C ASN A 87 5.50 -7.88 15.36
N LEU A 88 5.44 -7.71 14.04
CA LEU A 88 4.25 -8.04 13.28
C LEU A 88 4.35 -9.47 12.75
N ASN A 89 3.45 -10.32 13.22
CA ASN A 89 3.35 -11.71 12.81
C ASN A 89 2.26 -11.88 11.74
N PHE A 90 2.66 -12.30 10.53
CA PHE A 90 1.74 -12.46 9.40
C PHE A 90 1.01 -13.81 9.34
N ALA A 91 1.23 -14.73 10.28
CA ALA A 91 0.71 -16.11 10.21
C ALA A 91 -0.81 -16.18 9.95
N ALA A 92 -1.58 -15.24 10.50
CA ALA A 92 -3.03 -15.18 10.30
C ALA A 92 -3.42 -15.04 8.82
N LEU A 93 -2.64 -14.33 8.00
CA LEU A 93 -2.94 -14.03 6.60
C LEU A 93 -3.05 -15.29 5.72
N ALA A 94 -2.44 -16.41 6.15
CA ALA A 94 -2.59 -17.69 5.46
C ALA A 94 -4.06 -18.17 5.38
N HIS A 95 -4.95 -17.68 6.24
CA HIS A 95 -6.36 -18.05 6.29
C HIS A 95 -7.27 -17.13 5.46
N CYS A 96 -6.73 -16.15 4.73
CA CYS A 96 -7.51 -15.29 3.82
C CYS A 96 -6.86 -15.16 2.42
N PRO A 97 -6.63 -16.27 1.69
CA PRO A 97 -5.89 -16.25 0.42
C PRO A 97 -6.55 -15.42 -0.69
N ALA A 98 -7.86 -15.16 -0.58
CA ALA A 98 -8.61 -14.32 -1.51
C ALA A 98 -8.46 -12.81 -1.26
N LEU A 99 -7.66 -12.39 -0.26
CA LEU A 99 -7.46 -10.97 0.04
C LEU A 99 -6.86 -10.24 -1.17
N GLN A 100 -7.52 -9.16 -1.58
CA GLN A 100 -7.11 -8.41 -2.77
C GLN A 100 -6.25 -7.20 -2.44
N ARG A 101 -6.38 -6.63 -1.23
CA ARG A 101 -5.63 -5.45 -0.82
C ARG A 101 -5.12 -5.60 0.60
N LEU A 102 -3.83 -5.38 0.78
CA LEU A 102 -3.17 -5.33 2.07
C LEU A 102 -2.44 -3.98 2.17
N SER A 103 -2.78 -3.21 3.18
CA SER A 103 -2.18 -1.89 3.39
C SER A 103 -1.78 -1.66 4.85
N PHE A 104 -0.85 -0.74 5.03
CA PHE A 104 -0.31 -0.32 6.31
C PHE A 104 -0.32 1.19 6.39
N SER A 105 -0.77 1.75 7.51
CA SER A 105 -0.75 3.19 7.77
C SER A 105 -0.60 3.46 9.25
N GLU A 106 0.02 4.57 9.64
CA GLU A 106 0.14 4.97 11.05
C GLU A 106 0.64 3.81 11.95
N TYR A 107 1.62 3.02 11.50
CA TYR A 107 2.17 1.91 12.26
C TYR A 107 3.64 1.68 11.92
N ARG A 108 4.43 1.30 12.92
CA ARG A 108 5.85 0.97 12.78
C ARG A 108 6.14 -0.37 13.45
N ALA A 109 6.35 -1.41 12.64
CA ALA A 109 6.93 -2.66 13.11
C ALA A 109 8.46 -2.57 13.12
N ARG A 110 9.09 -3.13 14.16
CA ARG A 110 10.55 -3.32 14.25
C ARG A 110 10.98 -4.66 13.66
N GLN A 111 10.14 -5.67 13.82
CA GLN A 111 10.41 -7.02 13.34
C GLN A 111 9.18 -7.58 12.64
N TYR A 112 9.44 -8.52 11.73
CA TYR A 112 8.42 -9.21 10.96
C TYR A 112 8.66 -10.70 11.09
N SER A 113 7.59 -11.46 11.33
CA SER A 113 7.63 -12.91 11.44
C SER A 113 6.56 -13.54 10.56
N ASN A 114 6.78 -14.81 10.17
CA ASN A 114 5.87 -15.58 9.31
C ASN A 114 5.61 -14.96 7.93
N LEU A 115 6.65 -14.37 7.32
CA LEU A 115 6.60 -13.73 5.99
C LEU A 115 6.03 -14.64 4.89
N ALA A 116 6.26 -15.95 4.99
CA ALA A 116 5.72 -16.92 4.04
C ALA A 116 4.19 -16.89 3.92
N ALA A 117 3.48 -16.46 4.98
CA ALA A 117 2.03 -16.29 4.94
C ALA A 117 1.57 -15.20 3.96
N LEU A 118 2.42 -14.20 3.66
CA LEU A 118 2.12 -13.21 2.62
C LEU A 118 2.00 -13.86 1.24
N TYR A 119 2.76 -14.92 0.96
CA TYR A 119 2.76 -15.62 -0.32
C TYR A 119 1.54 -16.53 -0.52
N ALA A 120 0.69 -16.68 0.50
CA ALA A 120 -0.63 -17.30 0.37
C ALA A 120 -1.64 -16.35 -0.31
N LEU A 121 -1.37 -15.04 -0.33
CA LEU A 121 -2.25 -14.01 -0.89
C LEU A 121 -2.11 -13.93 -2.42
N ARG A 122 -2.43 -15.02 -3.13
CA ARG A 122 -2.22 -15.14 -4.59
C ARG A 122 -3.11 -14.22 -5.43
N HIS A 123 -4.18 -13.68 -4.82
CA HIS A 123 -5.10 -12.72 -5.44
C HIS A 123 -4.80 -11.26 -5.05
N LEU A 124 -3.67 -11.02 -4.38
CA LEU A 124 -3.30 -9.67 -3.96
C LEU A 124 -3.01 -8.81 -5.18
N THR A 125 -3.78 -7.73 -5.32
CA THR A 125 -3.66 -6.76 -6.42
C THR A 125 -3.09 -5.43 -5.95
N HIS A 126 -3.24 -5.11 -4.66
CA HIS A 126 -2.72 -3.87 -4.06
C HIS A 126 -1.96 -4.20 -2.79
N LEU A 127 -0.71 -3.74 -2.70
CA LEU A 127 0.14 -3.89 -1.53
C LEU A 127 0.78 -2.56 -1.19
N THR A 128 0.63 -2.10 0.05
CA THR A 128 1.55 -1.11 0.61
C THR A 128 2.49 -1.79 1.60
N LEU A 129 3.72 -1.30 1.73
CA LEU A 129 4.68 -1.74 2.72
C LEU A 129 5.05 -0.58 3.65
N PRO A 130 5.26 -0.81 4.96
CA PRO A 130 5.59 0.27 5.88
C PRO A 130 6.91 0.96 5.53
N HIS A 131 6.90 2.26 5.23
CA HIS A 131 8.09 2.97 4.71
C HIS A 131 9.30 2.98 5.64
N GLN A 132 9.09 2.98 6.96
CA GLN A 132 10.16 3.16 7.96
C GLN A 132 10.93 1.86 8.24
N SER A 133 10.28 0.71 8.10
CA SER A 133 10.84 -0.62 8.36
C SER A 133 10.03 -1.58 7.51
N GLN A 134 10.61 -2.21 6.49
CA GLN A 134 9.86 -3.07 5.58
C GLN A 134 10.22 -4.53 5.81
N PRO A 135 9.25 -5.45 5.70
CA PRO A 135 9.56 -6.86 5.59
C PRO A 135 10.36 -7.12 4.30
N LYS A 136 11.30 -8.06 4.34
CA LYS A 136 11.96 -8.55 3.14
C LYS A 136 11.04 -9.53 2.44
N ILE A 137 10.51 -9.14 1.29
CA ILE A 137 9.59 -9.98 0.51
C ILE A 137 10.08 -10.13 -0.92
N ASP A 138 9.79 -11.28 -1.51
CA ASP A 138 10.00 -11.55 -2.94
C ASP A 138 8.75 -11.16 -3.72
N LEU A 139 8.85 -10.10 -4.53
CA LEU A 139 7.72 -9.60 -5.31
C LEU A 139 7.29 -10.55 -6.44
N ALA A 140 8.14 -11.49 -6.86
CA ALA A 140 7.78 -12.51 -7.84
C ALA A 140 6.66 -13.44 -7.34
N GLN A 141 6.42 -13.50 -6.03
CA GLN A 141 5.37 -14.32 -5.42
C GLN A 141 3.96 -13.72 -5.53
N PHE A 142 3.81 -12.49 -6.05
CA PHE A 142 2.53 -11.81 -6.20
C PHE A 142 2.18 -11.60 -7.69
N PRO A 143 1.78 -12.66 -8.41
CA PRO A 143 1.62 -12.62 -9.87
C PRO A 143 0.47 -11.73 -10.36
N GLN A 144 -0.42 -11.29 -9.47
CA GLN A 144 -1.55 -10.41 -9.79
C GLN A 144 -1.36 -8.99 -9.24
N LEU A 145 -0.18 -8.65 -8.71
CA LEU A 145 0.07 -7.35 -8.10
C LEU A 145 0.04 -6.25 -9.16
N ARG A 146 -0.90 -5.31 -9.03
CA ARG A 146 -1.10 -4.18 -9.95
C ARG A 146 -0.63 -2.87 -9.34
N GLU A 147 -0.74 -2.73 -8.04
CA GLU A 147 -0.30 -1.53 -7.31
C GLU A 147 0.62 -1.90 -6.16
N LEU A 148 1.76 -1.22 -6.11
CA LEU A 148 2.75 -1.35 -5.05
C LEU A 148 3.15 0.01 -4.54
N SER A 149 3.10 0.18 -3.22
CA SER A 149 3.75 1.28 -2.51
C SER A 149 4.78 0.74 -1.55
N CYS A 150 6.04 1.09 -1.72
CA CYS A 150 7.13 0.58 -0.89
C CYS A 150 8.29 1.58 -0.81
N ALA A 151 9.23 1.35 0.10
CA ALA A 151 10.49 2.09 0.10
C ALA A 151 11.53 1.38 -0.77
N GLY A 152 12.27 2.15 -1.57
CA GLY A 152 13.29 1.64 -2.50
C GLY A 152 14.56 1.09 -1.83
N LYS A 153 14.62 0.99 -0.49
CA LYS A 153 15.78 0.46 0.26
C LYS A 153 15.87 -1.08 0.23
N GLY A 154 15.78 -1.71 -0.93
CA GLY A 154 16.18 -3.11 -1.14
C GLY A 154 15.42 -4.21 -0.37
N ASN A 155 14.31 -3.89 0.30
CA ASN A 155 13.51 -4.89 1.01
C ASN A 155 12.42 -5.52 0.12
N ALA A 156 12.08 -4.87 -0.99
CA ALA A 156 11.26 -5.41 -2.06
C ALA A 156 12.19 -6.04 -3.10
N HIS A 157 12.59 -7.30 -2.88
CA HIS A 157 13.44 -8.03 -3.82
C HIS A 157 12.65 -8.41 -5.07
N ASN A 158 13.35 -8.55 -6.20
CA ASN A 158 12.78 -8.94 -7.49
C ASN A 158 11.64 -8.02 -7.96
N LEU A 159 11.73 -6.71 -7.68
CA LEU A 159 10.78 -5.72 -8.22
C LEU A 159 10.66 -5.83 -9.75
N SER A 160 11.77 -6.08 -10.45
CA SER A 160 11.79 -6.32 -11.90
C SER A 160 10.96 -7.52 -12.37
N GLN A 161 10.60 -8.44 -11.48
CA GLN A 161 9.79 -9.62 -11.79
C GLN A 161 8.28 -9.38 -11.55
N ALA A 162 7.89 -8.23 -11.00
CA ALA A 162 6.50 -7.84 -10.81
C ALA A 162 5.87 -7.34 -12.13
N ALA A 163 5.87 -8.19 -13.17
CA ALA A 163 5.51 -7.81 -14.53
C ALA A 163 4.05 -7.34 -14.69
N SER A 164 3.16 -7.69 -13.76
CA SER A 164 1.75 -7.23 -13.73
C SER A 164 1.57 -5.82 -13.18
N LEU A 165 2.63 -5.19 -12.69
CA LEU A 165 2.54 -3.91 -12.00
C LEU A 165 2.17 -2.77 -12.95
N GLN A 166 1.15 -2.01 -12.57
CA GLN A 166 0.61 -0.88 -13.32
C GLN A 166 0.85 0.45 -12.60
N ARG A 167 0.87 0.43 -11.26
CA ARG A 167 1.11 1.61 -10.44
C ARG A 167 2.20 1.32 -9.42
N LEU A 168 3.21 2.19 -9.38
CA LEU A 168 4.35 2.04 -8.50
C LEU A 168 4.65 3.35 -7.78
N TYR A 169 4.59 3.30 -6.45
CA TYR A 169 4.97 4.39 -5.58
C TYR A 169 6.24 4.00 -4.82
N LEU A 170 7.36 4.66 -5.12
CA LEU A 170 8.63 4.39 -4.47
C LEU A 170 9.07 5.54 -3.58
N PHE A 171 9.23 5.22 -2.30
CA PHE A 171 9.82 6.10 -1.32
C PHE A 171 11.34 5.89 -1.21
N SER A 172 12.15 6.92 -1.44
CA SER A 172 13.61 6.86 -1.37
C SER A 172 14.25 5.80 -2.27
N PHE A 173 13.85 5.78 -3.54
CA PHE A 173 14.51 4.98 -4.59
C PHE A 173 16.00 5.34 -4.69
N LYS A 174 16.88 4.33 -4.68
CA LYS A 174 18.32 4.52 -4.44
C LYS A 174 19.19 4.49 -5.68
N ASP A 175 18.65 4.01 -6.79
CA ASP A 175 19.41 3.96 -8.03
C ASP A 175 19.62 5.37 -8.59
N LYS A 176 20.64 5.49 -9.44
CA LYS A 176 21.02 6.76 -10.06
C LYS A 176 20.11 7.13 -11.23
N ASP A 177 19.36 6.18 -11.77
CA ASP A 177 18.41 6.35 -12.86
C ASP A 177 17.29 5.30 -12.76
N LEU A 178 16.45 5.17 -13.79
CA LEU A 178 15.27 4.30 -13.82
C LEU A 178 15.55 2.93 -14.48
N SER A 179 16.79 2.61 -14.84
CA SER A 179 17.12 1.39 -15.60
C SER A 179 16.67 0.12 -14.90
N ALA A 180 16.74 0.08 -13.56
CA ALA A 180 16.28 -1.05 -12.75
C ALA A 180 14.77 -1.33 -12.87
N LEU A 181 13.99 -0.33 -13.32
CA LEU A 181 12.55 -0.45 -13.55
C LEU A 181 12.20 -0.85 -14.98
N GLY A 182 13.17 -0.89 -15.91
CA GLY A 182 12.91 -1.05 -17.35
C GLY A 182 12.20 -2.35 -17.76
N SER A 183 12.14 -3.35 -16.89
CA SER A 183 11.38 -4.60 -17.07
C SER A 183 9.88 -4.48 -16.78
N LEU A 184 9.44 -3.41 -16.11
CA LEU A 184 8.04 -3.16 -15.75
C LEU A 184 7.24 -2.61 -16.94
N LYS A 185 7.12 -3.42 -18.01
CA LYS A 185 6.56 -2.98 -19.29
C LYS A 185 5.06 -2.62 -19.25
N ASN A 186 4.33 -3.04 -18.21
CA ASN A 186 2.92 -2.69 -17.99
C ASN A 186 2.73 -1.50 -17.04
N LEU A 187 3.82 -0.85 -16.61
CA LEU A 187 3.74 0.27 -15.68
C LEU A 187 3.13 1.50 -16.36
N GLN A 188 2.03 1.99 -15.79
CA GLN A 188 1.26 3.13 -16.30
C GLN A 188 1.46 4.38 -15.45
N GLN A 189 1.71 4.22 -14.15
CA GLN A 189 1.95 5.33 -13.24
C GLN A 189 3.16 5.04 -12.36
N LEU A 190 4.09 6.00 -12.32
CA LEU A 190 5.28 5.96 -11.48
C LEU A 190 5.36 7.22 -10.64
N THR A 191 5.38 7.05 -9.33
CA THR A 191 5.63 8.13 -8.38
C THR A 191 6.90 7.85 -7.60
N LEU A 192 7.84 8.80 -7.64
CA LEU A 192 9.10 8.74 -6.93
C LEU A 192 9.17 9.87 -5.89
N ILE A 193 9.25 9.51 -4.61
CA ILE A 193 9.35 10.48 -3.52
C ILE A 193 10.73 10.42 -2.88
N ARG A 194 11.43 11.56 -2.83
CA ARG A 194 12.81 11.66 -2.33
C ARG A 194 13.76 10.65 -3.01
N PRO A 195 13.72 10.45 -4.36
CA PRO A 195 14.64 9.54 -5.02
C PRO A 195 16.08 10.08 -5.00
N ALA A 196 17.04 9.17 -5.15
CA ALA A 196 18.45 9.48 -5.31
C ALA A 196 18.89 9.58 -6.78
N ILE A 197 17.95 9.46 -7.72
CA ILE A 197 18.20 9.54 -9.15
C ILE A 197 18.86 10.88 -9.52
N GLU A 198 19.77 10.79 -10.47
CA GLU A 198 20.55 11.88 -11.07
C GLU A 198 20.06 12.19 -12.48
N THR A 199 19.61 11.15 -13.20
CA THR A 199 19.03 11.24 -14.55
C THR A 199 17.73 10.43 -14.67
N LEU A 200 17.03 10.57 -15.79
CA LEU A 200 15.86 9.76 -16.16
C LEU A 200 16.20 8.63 -17.15
N ASN A 201 17.45 8.19 -17.21
CA ASN A 201 17.83 7.05 -18.06
C ASN A 201 17.01 5.81 -17.72
N GLY A 202 16.64 5.03 -18.74
CA GLY A 202 15.71 3.89 -18.59
C GLY A 202 14.22 4.27 -18.65
N LEU A 203 13.86 5.55 -18.69
CA LEU A 203 12.46 5.98 -18.88
C LEU A 203 11.88 5.48 -20.22
N THR A 204 12.70 5.46 -21.27
CA THR A 204 12.32 4.99 -22.61
C THR A 204 11.92 3.52 -22.66
N GLU A 205 12.28 2.74 -21.64
CA GLU A 205 11.90 1.33 -21.53
C GLU A 205 10.46 1.14 -21.03
N LEU A 206 9.88 2.16 -20.40
CA LEU A 206 8.55 2.15 -19.78
C LEU A 206 7.47 2.60 -20.77
N LEU A 207 7.27 1.79 -21.81
CA LEU A 207 6.47 2.14 -22.99
C LEU A 207 4.98 2.39 -22.72
N GLN A 208 4.44 1.88 -21.61
CA GLN A 208 3.04 2.12 -21.20
C GLN A 208 2.90 3.24 -20.15
N LEU A 209 4.00 3.88 -19.74
CA LEU A 209 3.98 4.86 -18.67
C LEU A 209 3.28 6.14 -19.13
N GLU A 210 2.13 6.44 -18.54
CA GLU A 210 1.35 7.63 -18.89
C GLU A 210 1.56 8.77 -17.90
N THR A 211 1.89 8.45 -16.65
CA THR A 211 2.06 9.42 -15.57
C THR A 211 3.38 9.21 -14.83
N LEU A 212 4.18 10.27 -14.78
CA LEU A 212 5.42 10.33 -14.01
C LEU A 212 5.34 11.48 -13.01
N ASP A 213 5.43 11.17 -11.72
CA ASP A 213 5.52 12.17 -10.66
C ASP A 213 6.83 11.98 -9.89
N ILE A 214 7.64 13.03 -9.82
CA ILE A 214 8.90 13.04 -9.10
C ILE A 214 8.90 14.19 -8.10
N ALA A 215 8.87 13.84 -6.81
CA ALA A 215 8.89 14.80 -5.71
C ALA A 215 10.21 14.74 -4.93
N TYR A 216 10.70 15.91 -4.51
CA TYR A 216 11.88 16.06 -3.65
C TYR A 216 13.18 15.41 -4.19
N ALA A 217 13.37 15.38 -5.51
CA ALA A 217 14.57 14.84 -6.15
C ALA A 217 15.72 15.86 -6.16
N ARG A 218 16.48 15.90 -5.05
CA ARG A 218 17.60 16.86 -4.89
C ARG A 218 18.71 16.64 -5.92
N LYS A 219 19.00 15.39 -6.27
CA LYS A 219 20.12 14.99 -7.14
C LYS A 219 19.80 14.99 -8.65
N LEU A 220 18.52 14.94 -9.00
CA LEU A 220 18.08 14.92 -10.40
C LEU A 220 18.52 16.21 -11.07
N HIS A 221 19.32 16.13 -12.13
CA HIS A 221 19.83 17.30 -12.85
C HIS A 221 19.68 17.17 -14.37
N ASP A 222 19.50 15.95 -14.88
CA ASP A 222 19.23 15.70 -16.30
C ASP A 222 17.86 15.04 -16.49
N ILE A 223 17.00 15.70 -17.26
CA ILE A 223 15.66 15.24 -17.63
C ILE A 223 15.49 15.08 -19.14
N SER A 224 16.60 15.09 -19.91
CA SER A 224 16.59 15.03 -21.38
C SER A 224 15.88 13.80 -21.94
N ALA A 225 15.85 12.68 -21.20
CA ALA A 225 15.12 11.47 -21.59
C ALA A 225 13.61 11.70 -21.83
N LEU A 226 13.00 12.75 -21.24
CA LEU A 226 11.60 13.11 -21.50
C LEU A 226 11.34 13.43 -22.97
N GLN A 227 12.34 13.97 -23.68
CA GLN A 227 12.22 14.28 -25.12
C GLN A 227 12.00 13.02 -25.98
N GLN A 228 12.37 11.85 -25.46
CA GLN A 228 12.23 10.55 -26.12
C GLN A 228 10.97 9.79 -25.69
N CYS A 229 10.12 10.39 -24.86
CA CYS A 229 8.95 9.74 -24.27
C CYS A 229 7.64 10.47 -24.62
N PRO A 230 7.28 10.57 -25.92
CA PRO A 230 6.09 11.32 -26.37
C PRO A 230 4.75 10.72 -25.90
N TRP A 231 4.75 9.51 -25.35
CA TRP A 231 3.56 8.84 -24.83
C TRP A 231 3.16 9.29 -23.41
N LEU A 232 4.04 10.00 -22.69
CA LEU A 232 3.73 10.53 -21.37
C LEU A 232 2.65 11.61 -21.45
N LYS A 233 1.57 11.43 -20.70
CA LYS A 233 0.42 12.34 -20.66
C LYS A 233 0.53 13.37 -19.55
N SER A 234 1.16 13.00 -18.44
CA SER A 234 1.31 13.86 -17.27
C SER A 234 2.69 13.68 -16.64
N VAL A 235 3.40 14.79 -16.46
CA VAL A 235 4.73 14.83 -15.87
C VAL A 235 4.75 15.91 -14.80
N ALA A 236 4.95 15.50 -13.54
CA ALA A 236 5.18 16.39 -12.42
C ALA A 236 6.63 16.27 -11.97
N LEU A 237 7.36 17.39 -11.98
CA LEU A 237 8.77 17.46 -11.60
C LEU A 237 8.97 18.43 -10.43
N PRO A 238 10.10 18.35 -9.71
CA PRO A 238 10.45 19.33 -8.70
C PRO A 238 10.49 20.74 -9.28
N ALA A 239 10.10 21.74 -8.48
CA ALA A 239 9.98 23.15 -8.89
C ALA A 239 11.19 23.73 -9.64
N LYS A 240 12.41 23.22 -9.39
CA LYS A 240 13.64 23.65 -10.10
C LYS A 240 13.63 23.37 -11.62
N PHE A 241 12.70 22.54 -12.11
CA PHE A 241 12.49 22.25 -13.53
C PHE A 241 11.24 22.95 -14.09
N GLN A 242 10.51 23.70 -13.26
CA GLN A 242 9.43 24.57 -13.69
C GLN A 242 10.05 25.94 -14.00
N GLY A 243 10.40 26.14 -15.27
CA GLY A 243 10.91 27.40 -15.82
C GLY A 243 9.80 28.22 -16.44
#